data_AF-A0A4Q6AS42-F1
#
_entry.id   AF-A0A4Q6AS42-F1
#
_cell.length_a   1.000
_cell.length_b   1.000
_cell.length_c   1.000
_cell.angle_alpha   90.00
_cell.angle_beta   90.00
_cell.angle_gamma   90.00
#
_symmetry.space_group_name_H-M   'P 1'
#
loop_
_entity.id
_entity.type
_entity.pdbx_description
1 polymer ?
#
loop_
_entity_poly.entity_id
_entity_poly.type
_entity_poly.pdbx_seq_one_letter_code
_entity_poly.pdbx_strand_id
1 'polypeptide(L)'
;MQTVNRVGTPDEAPIPDVERTSHVVLTDPEFGFALIAHLEIATQRVAENWESWRALATFVQLACRITNLTTTPEVRTRCLHFLQKSRQTANVWLHRLKTRAASSTNEEQRTELLSRAIEIALLGTATLDVDNEHMDVVLQQQDAISTFLLCSVAVQENADLLVHSDGLQNSAVQAWRSLVYRILPKLRDAILHDCDGINQAVLSSWAAFELIE
;
A
#
# COMPACT_ATOMS: atom_id res chain seq x y z
N MET A 1 17.61 -17.31 27.50
CA MET A 1 18.44 -16.08 27.54
C MET A 1 17.82 -15.12 26.53
N GLN A 2 17.18 -14.02 26.94
CA GLN A 2 17.79 -12.68 27.10
C GLN A 2 18.50 -12.24 25.80
N THR A 3 18.14 -11.16 25.10
CA THR A 3 17.72 -9.83 25.58
C THR A 3 16.91 -9.08 24.51
N VAL A 4 15.83 -8.40 24.90
CA VAL A 4 15.30 -7.26 24.14
C VAL A 4 16.05 -6.03 24.64
N ASN A 5 16.96 -5.50 23.82
CA ASN A 5 17.70 -4.28 24.14
C ASN A 5 16.72 -3.09 24.15
N ARG A 6 16.40 -2.59 25.34
CA ARG A 6 15.84 -1.25 25.52
C ARG A 6 16.96 -0.24 25.30
N VAL A 7 16.87 0.57 24.26
CA VAL A 7 17.73 1.75 24.10
C VAL A 7 16.83 2.97 24.09
N GLY A 8 16.57 3.46 25.30
CA GLY A 8 15.84 4.68 25.63
C GLY A 8 15.93 4.83 27.13
N THR A 9 16.48 5.94 27.61
CA THR A 9 16.57 6.23 29.05
C THR A 9 15.16 6.25 29.64
N PRO A 10 14.87 5.53 30.73
CA PRO A 10 13.58 5.63 31.39
C PRO A 10 13.47 7.02 31.99
N ASP A 11 12.63 7.87 31.41
CA ASP A 11 12.22 9.11 32.06
C ASP A 11 11.32 8.74 33.24
N GLU A 12 11.57 9.33 34.41
CA GLU A 12 10.85 9.08 35.66
C GLU A 12 9.44 9.71 35.64
N ALA A 13 8.64 9.44 34.60
CA ALA A 13 7.26 9.88 34.49
C ALA A 13 6.29 8.71 34.76
N PRO A 14 5.21 8.91 35.55
CA PRO A 14 4.32 7.85 35.97
C PRO A 14 3.23 7.58 34.93
N ILE A 15 3.63 7.17 33.72
CA ILE A 15 2.89 6.32 32.76
C ILE A 15 3.98 5.86 31.77
N PRO A 16 4.18 4.55 31.53
CA PRO A 16 5.10 4.14 30.48
C PRO A 16 4.49 4.54 29.14
N ASP A 17 4.99 5.62 28.57
CA ASP A 17 4.66 5.97 27.19
C ASP A 17 5.10 4.78 26.33
N VAL A 18 4.14 4.13 25.67
CA VAL A 18 4.37 2.90 24.90
C VAL A 18 5.23 3.19 23.67
N GLU A 19 5.33 4.47 23.30
CA GLU A 19 6.07 4.95 22.16
C GLU A 19 7.56 5.14 22.46
N ARG A 20 8.39 4.77 21.48
CA ARG A 20 9.82 5.13 21.54
C ARG A 20 9.93 6.63 21.41
N THR A 21 10.88 7.26 22.11
CA THR A 21 11.12 8.72 22.08
C THR A 21 11.21 9.29 20.66
N SER A 22 11.68 8.52 19.67
CA SER A 22 11.75 8.90 18.26
C SER A 22 10.41 8.98 17.52
N HIS A 23 9.33 8.42 18.09
CA HIS A 23 7.99 8.38 17.49
C HIS A 23 7.02 9.40 18.11
N VAL A 24 7.38 10.02 19.23
CA VAL A 24 6.57 11.05 19.91
C VAL A 24 6.19 12.19 18.95
N VAL A 25 7.10 12.58 18.05
CA VAL A 25 6.83 13.63 17.04
C VAL A 25 5.67 13.26 16.09
N LEU A 26 5.36 11.98 15.91
CA LEU A 26 4.24 11.52 15.08
C LEU A 26 2.88 11.65 15.78
N THR A 27 2.89 11.88 17.09
CA THR A 27 1.69 12.22 17.88
C THR A 27 1.39 13.72 17.88
N ASP A 28 2.36 14.55 17.52
CA ASP A 28 2.17 16.01 17.43
C ASP A 28 1.25 16.37 16.25
N PRO A 29 0.09 17.01 16.51
CA PRO A 29 -0.86 17.38 15.47
C PRO A 29 -0.24 18.30 14.41
N GLU A 30 0.57 19.29 14.82
CA GLU A 30 1.16 20.27 13.90
C GLU A 30 2.12 19.60 12.92
N PHE A 31 3.00 18.74 13.44
CA PHE A 31 3.86 17.90 12.61
C PHE A 31 3.05 17.02 11.67
N GLY A 32 2.01 16.33 12.17
CA GLY A 32 1.14 15.47 11.38
C GLY A 32 0.51 16.21 10.19
N PHE A 33 -0.06 17.40 10.44
CA PHE A 33 -0.66 18.25 9.40
C PHE A 33 0.37 18.76 8.39
N ALA A 34 1.54 19.21 8.85
CA ALA A 34 2.59 19.68 7.97
C ALA A 34 3.12 18.55 7.07
N LEU A 35 3.38 17.38 7.66
CA LEU A 35 3.91 16.23 6.93
C LEU A 35 2.92 15.77 5.86
N ILE A 36 1.64 15.55 6.20
CA ILE A 36 0.66 15.10 5.21
C ILE A 36 0.44 16.14 4.10
N ALA A 37 0.46 17.44 4.40
CA ALA A 37 0.39 18.49 3.40
C ALA A 37 1.58 18.44 2.42
N HIS A 38 2.79 18.21 2.92
CA HIS A 38 3.97 18.06 2.07
C HIS A 38 3.94 16.78 1.22
N LEU A 39 3.44 15.66 1.76
CA LEU A 39 3.27 14.42 1.00
C LEU A 39 2.26 14.59 -0.15
N GLU A 40 1.15 15.29 0.10
CA GLU A 40 0.14 15.60 -0.93
C GLU A 40 0.74 16.45 -2.06
N ILE A 41 1.47 17.52 -1.72
CA ILE A 41 2.14 18.39 -2.71
C ILE A 41 3.22 17.62 -3.49
N ALA A 42 4.03 16.81 -2.80
CA ALA A 42 5.07 16.03 -3.45
C ALA A 42 4.49 14.98 -4.40
N THR A 43 3.36 14.37 -4.04
CA THR A 43 2.68 13.37 -4.87
C THR A 43 2.18 13.95 -6.18
N GLN A 44 1.67 15.19 -6.18
CA GLN A 44 1.26 15.88 -7.41
C GLN A 44 2.38 15.97 -8.46
N ARG A 45 3.64 16.06 -8.01
CA ARG A 45 4.81 16.17 -8.90
C ARG A 45 5.21 14.83 -9.53
N VAL A 46 4.85 13.72 -8.90
CA VAL A 46 5.27 12.38 -9.33
C VAL A 46 4.13 11.58 -9.97
N ALA A 47 2.86 11.92 -9.71
CA ALA A 47 1.69 11.14 -10.08
C ALA A 47 1.57 10.84 -11.60
N GLU A 48 2.10 11.70 -12.46
CA GLU A 48 2.02 11.50 -13.91
C GLU A 48 3.13 10.59 -14.47
N ASN A 49 4.21 10.37 -13.70
CA ASN A 49 5.37 9.58 -14.11
C ASN A 49 5.53 8.31 -13.24
N TRP A 50 5.19 7.16 -13.82
CA TRP A 50 5.32 5.85 -13.16
C TRP A 50 6.78 5.50 -12.79
N GLU A 51 7.78 6.09 -13.44
CA GLU A 51 9.20 5.87 -13.08
C GLU A 51 9.52 6.44 -11.69
N SER A 52 8.68 7.37 -11.19
CA SER A 52 8.79 7.95 -9.85
C SER A 52 8.13 7.09 -8.76
N TRP A 53 7.80 5.83 -9.03
CA TRP A 53 7.10 4.95 -8.08
C TRP A 53 7.80 4.82 -6.72
N ARG A 54 9.14 4.84 -6.68
CA ARG A 54 9.90 4.77 -5.41
C ARG A 54 9.61 5.95 -4.49
N ALA A 55 9.42 7.14 -5.07
CA ALA A 55 9.05 8.33 -4.30
C ALA A 55 7.64 8.16 -3.71
N LEU A 56 6.67 7.73 -4.51
CA LEU A 56 5.32 7.46 -4.02
C LEU A 56 5.31 6.35 -2.97
N ALA A 57 6.10 5.29 -3.14
CA ALA A 57 6.25 4.23 -2.15
C ALA A 57 6.77 4.74 -0.81
N THR A 58 7.74 5.67 -0.83
CA THR A 58 8.22 6.32 0.39
C THR A 58 7.13 7.15 1.05
N PHE A 59 6.36 7.91 0.26
CA PHE A 59 5.26 8.73 0.78
C PHE A 59 4.15 7.88 1.40
N VAL A 60 3.80 6.76 0.76
CA VAL A 60 2.82 5.78 1.28
C VAL A 60 3.29 5.20 2.61
N GLN A 61 4.56 4.78 2.71
CA GLN A 61 5.11 4.25 3.96
C GLN A 61 5.06 5.28 5.09
N LEU A 62 5.39 6.55 4.82
CA LEU A 62 5.26 7.64 5.80
C LEU A 62 3.80 7.87 6.20
N ALA A 63 2.88 7.90 5.25
CA ALA A 63 1.45 8.09 5.52
C ALA A 63 0.87 6.94 6.35
N CYS A 64 1.22 5.67 6.08
CA CYS A 64 0.81 4.53 6.91
C CYS A 64 1.33 4.68 8.34
N ARG A 65 2.59 5.11 8.52
CA ARG A 65 3.16 5.33 9.85
C ARG A 65 2.45 6.42 10.64
N ILE A 66 2.14 7.56 10.00
CA ILE A 66 1.37 8.63 10.65
C ILE A 66 -0.03 8.15 10.98
N THR A 67 -0.69 7.43 10.06
CA THR A 67 -2.06 6.92 10.25
C THR A 67 -2.15 6.06 11.52
N ASN A 68 -1.16 5.19 11.75
CA ASN A 68 -1.16 4.25 12.87
C ASN A 68 -0.69 4.86 14.20
N LEU A 69 0.01 6.01 14.19
CA LEU A 69 0.59 6.60 15.40
C LEU A 69 -0.07 7.91 15.81
N THR A 70 -0.76 8.59 14.89
CA THR A 70 -1.40 9.86 15.23
C THR A 70 -2.58 9.64 16.17
N THR A 71 -2.65 10.48 17.20
CA THR A 71 -3.81 10.59 18.10
C THR A 71 -4.86 11.56 17.57
N THR A 72 -4.56 12.29 16.49
CA THR A 72 -5.43 13.33 15.90
C THR A 72 -6.31 12.74 14.79
N PRO A 73 -7.65 12.67 14.97
CA PRO A 73 -8.56 12.07 14.00
C PRO A 73 -8.53 12.73 12.61
N GLU A 74 -8.32 14.05 12.56
CA GLU A 74 -8.29 14.83 11.33
C GLU A 74 -7.05 14.49 10.49
N VAL A 75 -5.87 14.37 11.13
CA VAL A 75 -4.62 13.94 10.49
C VAL A 75 -4.80 12.54 9.92
N ARG A 76 -5.33 11.62 10.74
CA ARG A 76 -5.61 10.24 10.31
C ARG A 76 -6.53 10.20 9.09
N THR A 77 -7.64 10.92 9.12
CA THR A 77 -8.60 10.97 8.00
C THR A 77 -7.95 11.46 6.72
N ARG A 78 -7.12 12.51 6.83
CA ARG A 78 -6.37 13.04 5.69
C ARG A 78 -5.34 12.05 5.15
N CYS A 79 -4.64 11.31 6.03
CA CYS A 79 -3.74 10.24 5.62
C CYS A 79 -4.47 9.08 4.93
N LEU A 80 -5.63 8.63 5.42
CA LEU A 80 -6.43 7.59 4.79
C LEU A 80 -6.89 7.99 3.37
N HIS A 81 -7.28 9.26 3.19
CA HIS A 81 -7.62 9.79 1.87
C HIS A 81 -6.40 9.91 0.94
N PHE A 82 -5.24 10.31 1.48
CA PHE A 82 -3.97 10.30 0.74
C PHE A 82 -3.59 8.89 0.27
N LEU A 83 -3.74 7.88 1.13
CA LEU A 83 -3.48 6.48 0.79
C LEU A 83 -4.42 5.98 -0.30
N GLN A 84 -5.71 6.35 -0.26
CA GLN A 84 -6.67 6.07 -1.33
C GLN A 84 -6.23 6.66 -2.67
N LYS A 85 -5.85 7.95 -2.71
CA LYS A 85 -5.36 8.60 -3.94
C LYS A 85 -4.07 7.97 -4.48
N SER A 86 -3.17 7.59 -3.57
CA SER A 86 -1.93 6.89 -3.92
C SER A 86 -2.22 5.53 -4.56
N ARG A 87 -3.23 4.81 -4.05
CA ARG A 87 -3.71 3.54 -4.60
C ARG A 87 -4.25 3.69 -6.01
N GLN A 88 -5.09 4.71 -6.24
CA GLN A 88 -5.61 5.03 -7.57
C GLN A 88 -4.48 5.36 -8.56
N THR A 89 -3.49 6.13 -8.11
CA THR A 89 -2.29 6.45 -8.91
C THR A 89 -1.51 5.18 -9.28
N ALA A 90 -1.26 4.30 -8.30
CA ALA A 90 -0.59 3.02 -8.53
C ALA A 90 -1.38 2.13 -9.49
N ASN A 91 -2.71 2.09 -9.40
CA ASN A 91 -3.56 1.33 -10.31
C ASN A 91 -3.46 1.84 -11.76
N VAL A 92 -3.49 3.17 -11.95
CA VAL A 92 -3.29 3.78 -13.29
C VAL A 92 -1.93 3.40 -13.87
N TRP A 93 -0.87 3.45 -13.06
CA TRP A 93 0.47 3.06 -13.52
C TRP A 93 0.56 1.57 -13.84
N LEU A 94 -0.01 0.71 -12.98
CA LEU A 94 -0.04 -0.72 -13.18
C LEU A 94 -0.72 -1.07 -14.51
N HIS A 95 -1.89 -0.48 -14.78
CA HIS A 95 -2.60 -0.70 -16.03
C HIS A 95 -1.76 -0.26 -17.24
N ARG A 96 -1.15 0.93 -17.20
CA ARG A 96 -0.26 1.42 -18.28
C ARG A 96 0.91 0.47 -18.54
N LEU A 97 1.55 -0.05 -17.50
CA LEU A 97 2.66 -0.99 -17.65
C LEU A 97 2.21 -2.34 -18.21
N LYS A 98 1.09 -2.90 -17.73
CA LYS A 98 0.52 -4.15 -18.27
C LYS A 98 0.16 -4.00 -19.74
N THR A 99 -0.48 -2.90 -20.14
CA THR A 99 -0.81 -2.64 -21.56
C THR A 99 0.44 -2.53 -22.42
N ARG A 100 1.47 -1.79 -21.97
CA ARG A 100 2.74 -1.67 -22.70
C ARG A 100 3.45 -3.02 -22.83
N ALA A 101 3.48 -3.81 -21.76
CA ALA A 101 4.08 -5.14 -21.76
C ALA A 101 3.37 -6.09 -22.74
N ALA A 102 2.02 -6.07 -22.78
CA ALA A 102 1.23 -6.86 -23.71
C ALA A 102 1.46 -6.48 -25.18
N SER A 103 1.72 -5.19 -25.46
CA SER A 103 2.03 -4.70 -26.81
C SER A 103 3.50 -4.86 -27.22
N SER A 104 4.39 -5.22 -26.29
CA SER A 104 5.83 -5.31 -26.56
C SER A 104 6.16 -6.55 -27.40
N THR A 105 6.86 -6.35 -28.51
CA THR A 105 7.43 -7.42 -29.33
C THR A 105 8.82 -7.83 -28.88
N ASN A 106 9.44 -7.07 -27.97
CA ASN A 106 10.74 -7.37 -27.37
C ASN A 106 10.53 -8.02 -25.99
N GLU A 107 11.08 -9.23 -25.81
CA GLU A 107 10.99 -10.00 -24.57
C GLU A 107 11.69 -9.31 -23.39
N GLU A 108 12.86 -8.71 -23.61
CA GLU A 108 13.62 -8.02 -22.57
C GLU A 108 12.84 -6.81 -22.06
N GLN A 109 12.32 -6.00 -22.99
CA GLN A 109 11.47 -4.86 -22.66
C GLN A 109 10.19 -5.28 -21.95
N ARG A 110 9.56 -6.39 -22.38
CA ARG A 110 8.36 -6.94 -21.73
C ARG A 110 8.67 -7.35 -20.30
N THR A 111 9.77 -8.05 -20.09
CA THR A 111 10.22 -8.52 -18.78
C THR A 111 10.52 -7.34 -17.84
N GLU A 112 11.18 -6.29 -18.34
CA GLU A 112 11.44 -5.07 -17.56
C GLU A 112 10.15 -4.37 -17.14
N LEU A 113 9.21 -4.20 -18.07
CA LEU A 113 7.90 -3.58 -17.80
C LEU A 113 7.10 -4.38 -16.76
N LEU A 114 7.12 -5.72 -16.83
CA LEU A 114 6.48 -6.58 -15.85
C LEU A 114 7.16 -6.51 -14.48
N SER A 115 8.49 -6.47 -14.44
CA SER A 115 9.24 -6.28 -13.19
C SER A 115 8.84 -4.97 -12.49
N ARG A 116 8.73 -3.86 -13.24
CA ARG A 116 8.22 -2.58 -12.71
C ARG A 116 6.75 -2.65 -12.31
N ALA A 117 5.93 -3.39 -13.04
CA ALA A 117 4.53 -3.60 -12.70
C ALA A 117 4.38 -4.28 -11.33
N ILE A 118 5.24 -5.23 -10.99
CA ILE A 118 5.25 -5.89 -9.67
C ILE A 118 5.58 -4.88 -8.56
N GLU A 119 6.60 -4.04 -8.75
CA GLU A 119 6.97 -3.02 -7.76
C GLU A 119 5.83 -2.04 -7.50
N ILE A 120 5.14 -1.62 -8.56
CA ILE A 120 3.96 -0.75 -8.47
C ILE A 120 2.76 -1.48 -7.86
N ALA A 121 2.58 -2.77 -8.12
CA ALA A 121 1.54 -3.56 -7.50
C ALA A 121 1.78 -3.71 -5.99
N LEU A 122 3.02 -3.99 -5.56
CA LEU A 122 3.39 -4.01 -4.15
C LEU A 122 3.13 -2.67 -3.48
N LEU A 123 3.48 -1.56 -4.13
CA LEU A 123 3.12 -0.21 -3.70
C LEU A 123 1.59 -0.05 -3.52
N GLY A 124 0.80 -0.47 -4.50
CA GLY A 124 -0.66 -0.44 -4.43
C GLY A 124 -1.19 -1.18 -3.20
N THR A 125 -0.68 -2.39 -2.93
CA THR A 125 -1.07 -3.15 -1.73
C THR A 125 -0.63 -2.48 -0.43
N ALA A 126 0.54 -1.84 -0.40
CA ALA A 126 1.06 -1.18 0.79
C ALA A 126 0.19 0.00 1.25
N THR A 127 -0.65 0.56 0.37
CA THR A 127 -1.62 1.60 0.76
C THR A 127 -2.72 1.12 1.70
N LEU A 128 -2.89 -0.20 1.87
CA LEU A 128 -3.81 -0.82 2.82
C LEU A 128 -3.10 -1.27 4.11
N ASP A 129 -1.79 -1.02 4.26
CA ASP A 129 -1.02 -1.42 5.44
C ASP A 129 -1.22 -0.46 6.63
N VAL A 130 -2.49 -0.29 7.02
CA VAL A 130 -2.94 0.46 8.19
C VAL A 130 -3.33 -0.48 9.31
N ASP A 131 -3.37 -0.04 10.56
CA ASP A 131 -3.74 -0.90 11.68
C ASP A 131 -5.18 -1.45 11.58
N ASN A 132 -5.44 -2.57 12.26
CA ASN A 132 -6.70 -3.33 12.12
C ASN A 132 -7.96 -2.50 12.44
N GLU A 133 -7.82 -1.50 13.30
CA GLU A 133 -8.89 -0.56 13.66
C GLU A 133 -9.33 0.35 12.51
N HIS A 134 -8.46 0.58 11.51
CA HIS A 134 -8.78 1.41 10.34
C HIS A 134 -9.09 0.59 9.10
N MET A 135 -8.87 -0.72 9.16
CA MET A 135 -9.01 -1.61 8.01
C MET A 135 -10.44 -1.61 7.43
N ASP A 136 -11.47 -1.55 8.28
CA ASP A 136 -12.87 -1.54 7.80
C ASP A 136 -13.17 -0.27 7.01
N VAL A 137 -12.67 0.88 7.49
CA VAL A 137 -12.78 2.17 6.80
C VAL A 137 -12.06 2.10 5.45
N VAL A 138 -10.86 1.52 5.41
CA VAL A 138 -10.07 1.38 4.17
C VAL A 138 -10.75 0.46 3.16
N LEU A 139 -11.36 -0.64 3.61
CA LEU A 139 -12.04 -1.60 2.74
C LEU A 139 -13.35 -1.04 2.15
N GLN A 140 -14.00 -0.11 2.85
CA GLN A 140 -15.18 0.62 2.36
C GLN A 140 -14.84 1.73 1.35
N GLN A 141 -13.55 2.09 1.20
CA GLN A 141 -13.15 3.07 0.20
C GLN A 141 -13.39 2.52 -1.21
N GLN A 142 -13.78 3.41 -2.12
CA GLN A 142 -13.94 3.07 -3.53
C GLN A 142 -12.65 2.45 -4.09
N ASP A 143 -12.83 1.38 -4.86
CA ASP A 143 -11.79 0.59 -5.53
C ASP A 143 -10.79 -0.11 -4.59
N ALA A 144 -11.03 -0.12 -3.28
CA ALA A 144 -10.10 -0.67 -2.31
C ALA A 144 -9.86 -2.17 -2.53
N ILE A 145 -10.95 -2.92 -2.56
CA ILE A 145 -10.96 -4.37 -2.74
C ILE A 145 -10.48 -4.71 -4.15
N SER A 146 -11.03 -4.05 -5.17
CA SER A 146 -10.69 -4.34 -6.57
C SER A 146 -9.22 -4.10 -6.86
N THR A 147 -8.68 -2.95 -6.40
CA THR A 147 -7.26 -2.64 -6.59
C THR A 147 -6.36 -3.58 -5.79
N PHE A 148 -6.72 -3.91 -4.55
CA PHE A 148 -5.92 -4.84 -3.74
C PHE A 148 -5.81 -6.22 -4.41
N LEU A 149 -6.92 -6.74 -4.94
CA LEU A 149 -6.96 -8.01 -5.66
C LEU A 149 -6.17 -7.92 -6.97
N LEU A 150 -6.36 -6.87 -7.76
CA LEU A 150 -5.61 -6.66 -9.01
C LEU A 150 -4.10 -6.61 -8.79
N CYS A 151 -3.65 -5.86 -7.79
CA CYS A 151 -2.25 -5.81 -7.42
C CYS A 151 -1.75 -7.17 -6.94
N SER A 152 -2.51 -7.88 -6.11
CA SER A 152 -2.12 -9.21 -5.61
C SER A 152 -2.02 -10.25 -6.73
N VAL A 153 -2.93 -10.23 -7.70
CA VAL A 153 -2.86 -11.05 -8.92
C VAL A 153 -1.61 -10.71 -9.72
N ALA A 154 -1.34 -9.42 -9.96
CA ALA A 154 -0.15 -9.00 -10.72
C ALA A 154 1.17 -9.47 -10.05
N VAL A 155 1.26 -9.40 -8.71
CA VAL A 155 2.41 -9.92 -7.97
C VAL A 155 2.52 -11.44 -8.11
N GLN A 156 1.41 -12.16 -8.01
CA GLN A 156 1.39 -13.63 -8.05
C GLN A 156 1.67 -14.18 -9.45
N GLU A 157 1.11 -13.59 -10.51
CA GLU A 157 1.32 -13.99 -11.90
C GLU A 157 2.78 -13.88 -12.34
N ASN A 158 3.52 -12.96 -11.73
CA ASN A 158 4.91 -12.67 -12.09
C ASN A 158 5.89 -13.05 -10.96
N ALA A 159 5.50 -13.99 -10.10
CA ALA A 159 6.30 -14.39 -8.94
C ALA A 159 7.69 -14.94 -9.33
N ASP A 160 7.84 -15.53 -10.52
CA ASP A 160 9.13 -16.01 -11.02
C ASP A 160 10.15 -14.88 -11.22
N LEU A 161 9.67 -13.66 -11.53
CA LEU A 161 10.53 -12.48 -11.66
C LEU A 161 11.07 -12.00 -10.30
N LEU A 162 10.46 -12.42 -9.18
CA LEU A 162 10.91 -12.09 -7.83
C LEU A 162 12.13 -12.92 -7.39
N VAL A 163 12.52 -13.97 -8.11
CA VAL A 163 13.63 -14.87 -7.73
C VAL A 163 14.98 -14.14 -7.69
N HIS A 164 15.12 -13.05 -8.43
CA HIS A 164 16.33 -12.21 -8.48
C HIS A 164 16.15 -10.86 -7.76
N SER A 165 15.23 -10.79 -6.81
CA SER A 165 14.89 -9.55 -6.11
C SER A 165 15.98 -9.07 -5.16
N ASP A 166 16.16 -7.74 -5.08
CA ASP A 166 17.04 -7.11 -4.11
C ASP A 166 16.46 -7.16 -2.68
N GLY A 167 17.22 -6.69 -1.69
CA GLY A 167 16.77 -6.69 -0.28
C GLY A 167 15.53 -5.85 -0.02
N LEU A 168 15.33 -4.76 -0.78
CA LEU A 168 14.18 -3.86 -0.62
C LEU A 168 12.91 -4.50 -1.17
N GLN A 169 12.98 -5.07 -2.38
CA GLN A 169 11.88 -5.78 -3.01
C GLN A 169 11.47 -7.00 -2.18
N ASN A 170 12.44 -7.76 -1.65
CA ASN A 170 12.15 -8.84 -0.71
C ASN A 170 11.40 -8.35 0.53
N SER A 171 11.80 -7.21 1.10
CA SER A 171 11.11 -6.61 2.24
C SER A 171 9.67 -6.21 1.91
N ALA A 172 9.44 -5.64 0.73
CA ALA A 172 8.10 -5.29 0.24
C ALA A 172 7.22 -6.53 0.03
N VAL A 173 7.77 -7.61 -0.51
CA VAL A 173 7.05 -8.89 -0.68
C VAL A 173 6.67 -9.50 0.68
N GLN A 174 7.55 -9.45 1.68
CA GLN A 174 7.23 -9.96 3.02
C GLN A 174 6.16 -9.09 3.72
N ALA A 175 6.23 -7.77 3.55
CA ALA A 175 5.20 -6.86 4.05
C ALA A 175 3.84 -7.17 3.40
N TRP A 176 3.80 -7.35 2.08
CA TRP A 176 2.60 -7.75 1.35
C TRP A 176 2.03 -9.08 1.87
N ARG A 177 2.85 -10.13 2.02
CA ARG A 177 2.40 -11.41 2.57
C ARG A 177 1.79 -11.26 3.96
N SER A 178 2.45 -10.50 4.83
CA SER A 178 1.96 -10.23 6.19
C SER A 178 0.61 -9.48 6.17
N LEU A 179 0.47 -8.51 5.27
CA LEU A 179 -0.77 -7.77 5.05
C LEU A 179 -1.89 -8.69 4.55
N VAL A 180 -1.63 -9.58 3.59
CA VAL A 180 -2.63 -10.53 3.06
C VAL A 180 -3.21 -11.40 4.17
N TYR A 181 -2.38 -11.95 5.06
CA TYR A 181 -2.87 -12.73 6.20
C TYR A 181 -3.72 -11.90 7.15
N ARG A 182 -3.32 -10.65 7.40
CA ARG A 182 -3.98 -9.74 8.33
C ARG A 182 -5.33 -9.24 7.81
N ILE A 183 -5.42 -8.93 6.52
CA ILE A 183 -6.62 -8.39 5.88
C ILE A 183 -7.65 -9.48 5.54
N LEU A 184 -7.22 -10.73 5.35
CA LEU A 184 -8.06 -11.83 4.86
C LEU A 184 -9.41 -11.98 5.58
N PRO A 185 -9.50 -11.97 6.93
CA PRO A 185 -10.80 -12.13 7.60
C PRO A 185 -11.77 -11.01 7.24
N LYS A 186 -11.32 -9.75 7.29
CA LYS A 186 -12.12 -8.57 6.99
C LYS A 186 -12.45 -8.46 5.50
N LEU A 187 -11.49 -8.80 4.64
CA LEU A 187 -11.69 -8.84 3.19
C LEU A 187 -12.76 -9.87 2.81
N ARG A 188 -12.73 -11.06 3.43
CA ARG A 188 -13.75 -12.09 3.21
C ARG A 188 -15.13 -11.59 3.61
N ASP A 189 -15.25 -11.00 4.79
CA ASP A 189 -16.54 -10.49 5.28
C ASP A 189 -17.07 -9.37 4.38
N ALA A 190 -16.19 -8.47 3.92
CA ALA A 190 -16.54 -7.41 2.98
C ALA A 190 -17.02 -7.99 1.63
N ILE A 191 -16.31 -8.97 1.05
CA ILE A 191 -16.68 -9.61 -0.23
C ILE A 191 -18.01 -10.37 -0.12
N LEU A 192 -18.28 -11.01 1.01
CA LEU A 192 -19.55 -11.71 1.25
C LEU A 192 -20.73 -10.74 1.40
N HIS A 193 -20.48 -9.50 1.79
CA HIS A 193 -21.48 -8.45 1.86
C HIS A 193 -21.70 -7.77 0.51
N ASP A 194 -20.62 -7.49 -0.21
CA ASP A 194 -20.60 -6.85 -1.53
C ASP A 194 -19.49 -7.45 -2.41
N CYS A 195 -19.90 -8.06 -3.52
CA CYS A 195 -18.99 -8.72 -4.45
C CYS A 195 -18.53 -7.82 -5.61
N ASP A 196 -18.94 -6.55 -5.68
CA ASP A 196 -18.57 -5.65 -6.78
C ASP A 196 -17.06 -5.50 -6.92
N GLY A 197 -16.35 -5.37 -5.80
CA GLY A 197 -14.89 -5.24 -5.79
C GLY A 197 -14.17 -6.44 -6.38
N ILE A 198 -14.61 -7.68 -6.07
CA ILE A 198 -14.01 -8.88 -6.65
C ILE A 198 -14.40 -9.04 -8.12
N ASN A 199 -15.65 -8.75 -8.47
CA ASN A 199 -16.14 -8.80 -9.86
C ASN A 199 -15.34 -7.86 -10.76
N GLN A 200 -15.12 -6.61 -10.32
CA GLN A 200 -14.29 -5.65 -11.05
C GLN A 200 -12.85 -6.12 -11.22
N ALA A 201 -12.25 -6.73 -10.19
CA ALA A 201 -10.89 -7.25 -10.27
C ALA A 201 -10.76 -8.42 -11.26
N VAL A 202 -11.74 -9.33 -11.26
CA VAL A 202 -11.78 -10.47 -12.18
C VAL A 202 -11.98 -9.99 -13.61
N LEU A 203 -12.95 -9.12 -13.88
CA LEU A 203 -13.18 -8.53 -15.21
C LEU A 203 -11.94 -7.82 -15.76
N SER A 204 -11.22 -7.10 -14.88
CA SER A 204 -10.00 -6.37 -15.27
C SER A 204 -8.79 -7.28 -15.51
N SER A 205 -8.76 -8.47 -14.88
CA SER A 205 -7.68 -9.44 -15.04
C SER A 205 -7.94 -10.39 -16.21
N TRP A 206 -9.20 -10.77 -16.44
CA TRP A 206 -9.62 -11.75 -17.43
C TRP A 206 -10.64 -11.14 -18.39
N ALA A 207 -10.15 -10.68 -19.55
CA ALA A 207 -10.98 -10.06 -20.57
C ALA A 207 -12.09 -10.97 -21.16
N ALA A 208 -12.03 -12.28 -20.91
CA ALA A 208 -13.02 -13.26 -21.36
C ALA A 208 -14.07 -13.62 -20.28
N PHE A 209 -14.03 -13.00 -19.10
CA PHE A 209 -14.98 -13.28 -18.03
C PHE A 209 -16.26 -12.47 -18.24
N GLU A 210 -17.41 -13.16 -18.31
CA GLU A 210 -18.75 -12.55 -18.31
C GLU A 210 -19.40 -12.78 -16.94
N LEU A 211 -20.02 -11.74 -16.37
CA LEU A 211 -20.79 -11.87 -15.14
C LEU A 211 -22.05 -12.72 -15.43
N ILE A 212 -22.27 -13.75 -14.63
CA ILE A 212 -23.52 -14.49 -14.64
C ILE A 212 -24.53 -13.64 -13.87
N GLU A 213 -25.52 -13.09 -14.57
CA GLU A 213 -26.70 -12.40 -13.99
C GLU A 213 -27.53 -13.29 -13.07
#